data_AF-A0A2C1L2Q9-F1
#
_entry.id   AF-A0A2C1L2Q9-F1
#
_cell.length_a   1.000
_cell.length_b   1.000
_cell.length_c   1.000
_cell.angle_alpha   90.00
_cell.angle_beta   90.00
_cell.angle_gamma   90.00
#
_symmetry.space_group_name_H-M   'P 1'
#
loop_
_entity.id
_entity.type
_entity.pdbx_description
1 polymer ?
#
loop_
_entity_poly.entity_id
_entity_poly.type
_entity_poly.pdbx_seq_one_letter_code
_entity_poly.pdbx_strand_id
1 'polypeptide(L)' 'MRKYMHNRRKESCYRCVFVEGDKEKLVQKIEAARQNLFYTAQAFGFLDEKTIMKSHELDQLIVVYQKCTCLKVS' A
#
# COMPACT_ATOMS: atom_id res chain seq x y z
N MET A 1 -7.59 1.73 -43.84
CA MET A 1 -6.99 0.70 -42.97
C MET A 1 -6.45 1.37 -41.71
N ARG A 2 -6.82 0.85 -40.52
CA ARG A 2 -6.44 1.38 -39.19
C ARG A 2 -4.94 1.23 -38.93
N LYS A 3 -4.31 2.17 -38.20
CA LYS A 3 -3.78 1.93 -36.83
C LYS A 3 -3.17 3.19 -36.18
N TYR A 4 -3.93 3.73 -35.24
CA TYR A 4 -3.63 4.46 -33.98
C TYR A 4 -2.13 4.59 -33.62
N MET A 5 -1.55 5.79 -33.57
CA MET A 5 -1.59 6.83 -32.52
C MET A 5 -0.99 6.45 -31.14
N HIS A 6 0.08 7.18 -30.82
CA HIS A 6 0.69 7.50 -29.51
C HIS A 6 1.23 6.39 -28.61
N ASN A 7 2.55 6.26 -28.67
CA ASN A 7 3.42 5.58 -27.71
C ASN A 7 3.76 6.55 -26.55
N ARG A 8 3.00 6.51 -25.45
CA ARG A 8 3.36 7.16 -24.17
C ARG A 8 3.16 6.17 -23.01
N ARG A 9 4.21 6.06 -22.18
CA ARG A 9 4.30 5.43 -20.85
C ARG A 9 4.44 3.90 -20.81
N LYS A 10 5.69 3.45 -20.80
CA LYS A 10 6.10 2.24 -20.08
C LYS A 10 6.19 2.59 -18.59
N GLU A 11 5.08 2.66 -17.88
CA GLU A 11 5.07 2.55 -16.41
C GLU A 11 4.51 1.17 -16.10
N SER A 12 5.39 0.28 -15.65
CA SER A 12 5.10 -1.11 -15.34
C SER A 12 4.14 -1.17 -14.15
N CYS A 13 2.84 -1.10 -14.44
CA CYS A 13 1.78 -1.27 -13.46
C CYS A 13 1.71 -2.76 -13.12
N TYR A 14 2.35 -3.17 -12.03
CA TYR A 14 2.30 -4.55 -11.54
C TYR A 14 0.84 -4.91 -11.28
N ARG A 15 0.33 -5.89 -12.04
CA ARG A 15 -1.05 -6.36 -11.97
C ARG A 15 -1.29 -7.02 -10.62
N CYS A 16 -1.81 -6.27 -9.65
CA CYS A 16 -2.34 -6.82 -8.41
C CYS A 16 -3.61 -7.64 -8.72
N VAL A 17 -3.50 -8.96 -8.81
CA VAL A 17 -4.67 -9.85 -8.81
C VAL A 17 -5.01 -10.15 -7.35
N PHE A 18 -5.87 -9.33 -6.73
CA PHE A 18 -6.40 -9.62 -5.40
C PHE A 18 -7.75 -10.30 -5.59
N VAL A 19 -7.90 -11.50 -5.02
CA VAL A 19 -9.23 -12.07 -4.78
C VAL A 19 -9.91 -11.15 -3.75
N GLU A 20 -11.23 -10.96 -3.82
CA GLU A 20 -11.96 -9.98 -2.98
C GLU A 20 -11.61 -10.08 -1.48
N GLY A 21 -11.42 -11.32 -0.97
CA GLY A 21 -11.00 -11.58 0.41
C GLY A 21 -9.54 -11.22 0.76
N ASP A 22 -8.64 -11.06 -0.21
CA ASP A 22 -7.26 -10.60 0.04
C ASP A 22 -7.19 -9.10 0.30
N LYS A 23 -8.15 -8.33 -0.26
CA LYS A 23 -8.24 -6.89 0.00
C LYS A 23 -8.66 -6.63 1.44
N GLU A 24 -9.68 -7.33 1.93
CA GLU A 24 -10.13 -7.21 3.33
C GLU A 24 -9.03 -7.60 4.31
N LYS A 25 -8.31 -8.71 4.04
CA LYS A 25 -7.15 -9.11 4.83
C LYS A 25 -6.04 -8.06 4.83
N LEU A 26 -5.78 -7.40 3.70
CA LEU A 26 -4.79 -6.32 3.62
C LEU A 26 -5.22 -5.10 4.45
N VAL A 27 -6.50 -4.73 4.40
CA VAL A 27 -7.05 -3.64 5.22
C VAL A 27 -6.91 -3.98 6.71
N GLN A 28 -7.29 -5.19 7.14
CA GLN A 28 -7.12 -5.62 8.53
C GLN A 28 -5.65 -5.58 8.99
N LYS A 29 -4.71 -5.96 8.12
CA LYS A 29 -3.27 -5.85 8.41
C LYS A 29 -2.82 -4.39 8.55
N ILE A 30 -3.30 -3.49 7.70
CA ILE A 30 -3.01 -2.05 7.79
C ILE A 30 -3.53 -1.49 9.12
N GLU A 31 -4.76 -1.84 9.51
CA GLU A 31 -5.34 -1.39 10.78
C GLU A 31 -4.56 -1.91 11.99
N ALA A 32 -4.19 -3.20 11.99
CA ALA A 32 -3.37 -3.77 13.05
C ALA A 32 -1.98 -3.11 13.14
N ALA A 33 -1.32 -2.87 11.99
CA ALA A 33 -0.04 -2.18 11.94
C ALA A 33 -0.15 -0.73 12.45
N ARG A 34 -1.24 -0.03 12.11
CA ARG A 34 -1.53 1.32 12.62
C ARG A 34 -1.71 1.34 14.14
N GLN A 35 -2.45 0.39 14.70
CA GLN A 35 -2.61 0.27 16.16
C GLN A 35 -1.26 -0.01 16.84
N ASN A 36 -0.48 -0.95 16.30
CA ASN A 36 0.85 -1.26 16.83
C ASN A 36 1.78 -0.04 16.80
N LEU A 37 1.77 0.74 15.70
CA LEU A 37 2.53 1.98 15.61
C LEU A 37 2.09 2.99 16.68
N PHE A 38 0.78 3.15 16.87
CA PHE A 38 0.23 4.05 17.89
C PHE A 38 0.69 3.67 19.30
N TYR A 39 0.57 2.40 19.69
CA TYR A 39 1.03 1.92 20.99
C TYR A 39 2.54 2.05 21.16
N THR A 40 3.31 1.78 20.11
CA THR A 40 4.78 1.92 20.14
C THR A 40 5.18 3.38 20.28
N ALA A 41 4.55 4.29 19.54
CA ALA A 41 4.78 5.73 19.64
C ALA A 41 4.40 6.28 21.02
N GLN A 42 3.31 5.76 21.62
CA GLN A 42 2.91 6.14 22.98
C GLN A 42 3.90 5.65 24.03
N ALA A 43 4.48 4.46 23.86
CA ALA A 43 5.40 3.86 24.82
C ALA A 43 6.84 4.40 24.72
N PHE A 44 7.34 4.63 23.49
CA PHE A 44 8.75 4.97 23.24
C PHE A 44 8.95 6.37 22.65
N GLY A 45 7.91 6.99 22.12
CA GLY A 45 7.98 8.27 21.41
C GLY A 45 8.12 8.13 19.90
N PHE A 46 7.87 9.22 19.17
CA PHE A 46 7.85 9.24 17.70
C PHE A 46 9.23 9.12 17.04
N LEU A 47 10.29 9.52 17.75
CA LEU A 47 11.66 9.51 17.24
C LEU A 47 12.43 8.24 17.63
N ASP A 48 11.80 7.33 18.38
CA ASP A 48 12.39 6.05 18.71
C ASP A 48 12.54 5.18 17.46
N GLU A 49 13.65 4.47 17.35
CA GLU A 49 13.97 3.61 16.20
C GLU A 49 12.87 2.57 15.95
N LYS A 50 12.27 1.99 17.00
CA LYS A 50 11.20 0.99 16.84
C LYS A 50 9.94 1.62 16.28
N THR A 51 9.59 2.82 16.73
CA THR A 51 8.46 3.59 16.19
C THR A 51 8.68 3.92 14.72
N ILE A 52 9.90 4.32 14.35
CA ILE A 52 10.28 4.60 12.96
C ILE A 52 10.20 3.33 12.10
N MET A 53 10.72 2.20 12.57
CA MET A 53 10.60 0.93 11.83
C MET A 53 9.13 0.52 11.62
N LYS A 54 8.30 0.70 12.65
CA LYS A 54 6.86 0.41 12.56
C LYS A 54 6.12 1.36 11.61
N SER A 55 6.54 2.62 11.50
CA SER A 55 5.94 3.55 10.54
C SER A 55 6.29 3.18 9.10
N HIS A 56 7.53 2.73 8.85
CA HIS A 56 7.93 2.18 7.56
C HIS A 56 7.15 0.92 7.17
N GLU A 57 6.94 0.00 8.12
CA GLU A 57 6.12 -1.22 7.89
C GLU A 57 4.69 -0.85 7.46
N LEU A 58 4.07 0.13 8.12
CA LEU A 58 2.74 0.62 7.77
C LEU A 58 2.72 1.29 6.39
N ASP A 59 3.71 2.11 6.07
CA ASP A 59 3.82 2.79 4.77
C ASP A 59 3.90 1.79 3.61
N GLN A 60 4.70 0.72 3.76
CA GLN A 60 4.80 -0.33 2.75
C GLN A 60 3.44 -1.00 2.49
N LEU A 61 2.67 -1.30 3.54
CA LEU A 61 1.33 -1.90 3.40
C LEU A 61 0.36 -0.95 2.69
N ILE A 62 0.42 0.35 2.99
CA ILE A 62 -0.39 1.38 2.33
C ILE A 62 -0.01 1.49 0.85
N VAL A 63 1.28 1.49 0.52
CA VAL A 63 1.75 1.55 -0.87
C VAL A 63 1.27 0.33 -1.66
N VAL A 64 1.32 -0.86 -1.06
CA VAL A 64 0.75 -2.08 -1.67
C VAL A 64 -0.74 -1.89 -1.93
N TYR A 65 -1.49 -1.43 -0.93
CA TYR A 65 -2.93 -1.17 -1.08
C TYR A 65 -3.23 -0.15 -2.20
N GLN A 66 -2.52 0.98 -2.22
CA GLN A 66 -2.67 2.03 -3.24
C GLN A 66 -2.38 1.53 -4.65
N LYS A 67 -1.26 0.81 -4.84
CA LYS A 67 -0.91 0.20 -6.13
C LYS A 67 -1.99 -0.75 -6.62
N CYS A 68 -2.65 -1.47 -5.72
CA CYS A 68 -3.74 -2.37 -6.08
C CYS A 68 -5.07 -1.64 -6.34
N THR A 69 -5.31 -0.47 -5.74
CA THR A 69 -6.49 0.38 -6.04
C THR A 69 -6.36 1.15 -7.37
N CYS A 70 -5.17 1.34 -7.92
CA CYS A 70 -4.93 1.99 -9.21
C CYS A 70 -5.49 1.22 -10.44
N LEU A 71 -6.19 0.09 -10.26
CA LEU A 71 -6.76 -0.73 -11.34
C LEU A 71 -8.19 -0.36 -11.78
N LYS A 72 -8.78 0.73 -11.28
CA LYS A 72 -10.04 1.25 -11.84
C LYS A 72 -9.81 2.64 -12.43
N VAL A 73 -9.54 2.72 -13.73
CA VAL A 73 -10.31 3.50 -14.73
C VAL A 73 -9.76 3.15 -16.13
N SER A 74 -10.46 2.29 -16.88
CA SER A 74 -10.69 2.35 -18.35
C SER A 74 -11.56 1.18 -18.77
#